data_AF-Q0CB64-F1
#
_entry.id   AF-Q0CB64-F1
#
_cell.length_a   1.000
_cell.length_b   1.000
_cell.length_c   1.000
_cell.angle_alpha   90.00
_cell.angle_beta   90.00
_cell.angle_gamma   90.00
#
_symmetry.space_group_name_H-M   'P 1'
#
loop_
_entity.id
_entity.type
_entity.pdbx_description
1 polymer ?
#
loop_
_entity_poly.entity_id
_entity_poly.type
_entity_poly.pdbx_seq_one_letter_code
_entity_poly.pdbx_strand_id
1 'polypeptide(L)'
;MKLSLAAVSSFVAASVAASLPAAFTLVADGGNTVLTDGTNAYISKNGSDYPALDILILHSSNNQVTYTAEDSTPTGWQNLYVVEGKVDPIALTVPHSGATPDGANMTGFGMTDDGYFTFNGVQAFVVDPNAGERQEIYYQSPNVPTPFTSAFLWVKECKGC
;
A
#
# COMPACT_ATOMS: atom_id res chain seq x y z
N MET A 1 -19.23 49.03 12.39
CA MET A 1 -19.94 48.02 11.57
C MET A 1 -19.24 46.68 11.78
N LYS A 2 -19.98 45.61 12.12
CA LYS A 2 -19.46 44.26 12.31
C LYS A 2 -19.31 43.59 10.94
N LEU A 3 -18.11 43.15 10.58
CA LEU A 3 -17.85 42.34 9.38
C LEU A 3 -18.01 40.87 9.76
N SER A 4 -19.02 40.21 9.20
CA SER A 4 -19.19 38.76 9.31
C SER A 4 -18.10 38.04 8.52
N LEU A 5 -17.46 37.07 9.16
CA LEU A 5 -16.56 36.12 8.54
C LEU A 5 -17.41 35.05 7.83
N ALA A 6 -17.36 35.01 6.50
CA ALA A 6 -17.95 33.92 5.74
C ALA A 6 -17.14 32.64 5.98
N ALA A 7 -17.79 31.60 6.50
CA ALA A 7 -17.20 30.27 6.63
C ALA A 7 -17.00 29.70 5.22
N VAL A 8 -15.74 29.49 4.83
CA VAL A 8 -15.39 28.70 3.65
C VAL A 8 -15.63 27.24 3.99
N SER A 9 -16.78 26.71 3.57
CA SER A 9 -17.03 25.27 3.58
C SER A 9 -16.16 24.64 2.50
N SER A 10 -15.08 23.97 2.90
CA SER A 10 -14.31 23.10 2.01
C SER A 10 -15.20 21.94 1.57
N PHE A 11 -15.59 21.92 0.30
CA PHE A 11 -16.21 20.76 -0.32
C PHE A 11 -15.18 19.63 -0.32
N VAL A 12 -15.38 18.61 0.51
CA VAL A 12 -14.73 17.31 0.30
C VAL A 12 -15.47 16.69 -0.88
N ALA A 13 -14.93 16.85 -2.07
CA ALA A 13 -15.37 16.05 -3.20
C ALA A 13 -15.08 14.59 -2.84
N ALA A 14 -16.13 13.78 -2.70
CA ALA A 14 -15.99 12.34 -2.68
C ALA A 14 -15.56 11.92 -4.08
N SER A 15 -14.26 11.89 -4.34
CA SER A 15 -13.69 11.27 -5.52
C SER A 15 -14.07 9.80 -5.46
N VAL A 16 -14.85 9.33 -6.43
CA VAL A 16 -14.98 7.90 -6.69
C VAL A 16 -13.58 7.40 -7.04
N ALA A 17 -12.92 6.73 -6.11
CA ALA A 17 -11.58 6.20 -6.31
C ALA A 17 -11.56 5.40 -7.61
N ALA A 18 -10.58 5.68 -8.48
CA ALA A 18 -10.40 4.90 -9.69
C ALA A 18 -10.13 3.43 -9.30
N SER A 19 -10.65 2.49 -10.09
CA SER A 19 -10.48 1.07 -9.82
C SER A 19 -9.03 0.65 -10.06
N LEU A 20 -8.45 -0.11 -9.13
CA LEU A 20 -7.13 -0.70 -9.32
C LEU A 20 -7.09 -1.56 -10.60
N PRO A 21 -5.96 -1.60 -11.33
CA PRO A 21 -5.78 -2.54 -12.42
C PRO A 21 -5.88 -4.00 -11.94
N ALA A 22 -6.21 -4.92 -12.85
CA ALA A 22 -6.32 -6.34 -12.51
C ALA A 22 -5.00 -6.94 -12.00
N ALA A 23 -3.87 -6.51 -12.58
CA ALA A 23 -2.52 -6.79 -12.13
C ALA A 23 -1.69 -5.49 -12.15
N PHE A 24 -0.94 -5.22 -11.10
CA PHE A 24 -0.15 -4.00 -10.95
C PHE A 24 1.01 -4.20 -9.98
N THR A 25 1.99 -3.31 -10.05
CA THR A 25 3.01 -3.16 -9.01
C THR A 25 2.93 -1.74 -8.43
N LEU A 26 3.64 -1.52 -7.34
CA LEU A 26 3.76 -0.23 -6.70
C LEU A 26 5.14 0.36 -6.98
N VAL A 27 5.19 1.65 -7.24
CA VAL A 27 6.43 2.40 -7.48
C VAL A 27 6.46 3.57 -6.52
N ALA A 28 7.46 3.61 -5.64
CA ALA A 28 7.67 4.71 -4.74
C ALA A 28 8.36 5.90 -5.43
N ASP A 29 8.37 7.04 -4.74
CA ASP A 29 9.13 8.21 -5.14
C ASP A 29 10.59 7.87 -5.48
N GLY A 30 11.13 8.53 -6.51
CA GLY A 30 12.44 8.20 -7.08
C GLY A 30 12.43 7.02 -8.07
N GLY A 31 11.26 6.44 -8.37
CA GLY A 31 11.11 5.38 -9.37
C GLY A 31 11.44 3.98 -8.85
N ASN A 32 11.46 3.81 -7.53
CA ASN A 32 11.82 2.56 -6.88
C ASN A 32 10.63 1.61 -6.83
N THR A 33 10.71 0.49 -7.56
CA THR A 33 9.70 -0.57 -7.51
C THR A 33 9.64 -1.19 -6.11
N VAL A 34 8.42 -1.43 -5.62
CA VAL A 34 8.18 -2.10 -4.35
C VAL A 34 8.45 -3.59 -4.48
N LEU A 35 9.19 -4.11 -3.51
CA LEU A 35 9.61 -5.51 -3.41
C LEU A 35 8.95 -6.19 -2.21
N THR A 36 9.02 -7.51 -2.14
CA THR A 36 8.48 -8.31 -1.04
C THR A 36 9.37 -9.49 -0.70
N ASP A 37 9.39 -9.89 0.57
CA ASP A 37 9.97 -11.16 1.05
C ASP A 37 8.91 -12.28 1.14
N GLY A 38 7.72 -12.04 0.57
CA GLY A 38 6.56 -12.90 0.72
C GLY A 38 5.79 -12.67 2.02
N THR A 39 6.17 -11.69 2.85
CA THR A 39 5.40 -11.30 4.04
C THR A 39 5.18 -9.79 4.09
N ASN A 40 6.23 -8.98 3.97
CA ASN A 40 6.14 -7.53 4.07
C ASN A 40 6.57 -6.85 2.76
N ALA A 41 6.16 -5.59 2.58
CA ALA A 41 6.51 -4.79 1.42
C ALA A 41 7.65 -3.81 1.70
N TYR A 42 8.54 -3.61 0.72
CA TYR A 42 9.74 -2.81 0.88
C TYR A 42 10.01 -1.89 -0.32
N ILE A 43 10.54 -0.69 -0.04
CA ILE A 43 11.17 0.17 -1.04
C ILE A 43 12.69 -0.07 -0.95
N SER A 44 13.33 -0.35 -2.08
CA SER A 44 14.79 -0.36 -2.19
C SER A 44 15.30 0.99 -2.67
N LYS A 45 16.22 1.62 -1.93
CA LYS A 45 16.87 2.87 -2.36
C LYS A 45 17.87 2.68 -3.51
N ASN A 46 18.35 1.46 -3.77
CA ASN A 46 19.41 1.14 -4.73
C ASN A 46 18.96 0.19 -5.87
N GLY A 47 17.64 0.04 -6.08
CA GLY A 47 17.11 -0.90 -7.09
C GLY A 47 17.03 -2.36 -6.60
N SER A 48 16.71 -3.30 -7.50
CA SER A 48 16.37 -4.70 -7.20
C SER A 48 17.49 -5.58 -6.64
N ASP A 49 18.63 -5.01 -6.23
CA ASP A 49 19.84 -5.73 -5.81
C ASP A 49 19.76 -6.33 -4.39
N TYR A 50 18.55 -6.64 -3.91
CA TYR A 50 18.37 -7.48 -2.72
C TYR A 50 18.23 -8.94 -3.14
N PRO A 51 19.30 -9.75 -3.05
CA PRO A 51 19.15 -11.18 -3.20
C PRO A 51 18.19 -11.66 -2.11
N ALA A 52 17.05 -12.24 -2.52
CA ALA A 52 15.92 -12.70 -1.70
C ALA A 52 14.67 -11.80 -1.62
N LEU A 53 14.51 -10.76 -2.44
CA LEU A 53 13.20 -10.08 -2.60
C LEU A 53 12.66 -10.20 -4.02
N ASP A 54 11.36 -10.48 -4.12
CA ASP A 54 10.62 -10.50 -5.38
C ASP A 54 9.99 -9.13 -5.66
N ILE A 55 9.68 -8.85 -6.93
CA ILE A 55 8.82 -7.70 -7.26
C ILE A 55 7.43 -7.99 -6.68
N LEU A 56 6.86 -7.03 -5.94
CA LEU A 56 5.51 -7.16 -5.44
C LEU A 56 4.51 -6.90 -6.59
N ILE A 57 4.17 -7.96 -7.32
CA ILE A 57 3.11 -7.96 -8.34
C ILE A 57 1.79 -8.32 -7.65
N LEU A 58 0.92 -7.33 -7.55
CA LEU A 58 -0.37 -7.40 -6.89
C LEU A 58 -1.48 -7.62 -7.91
N HIS A 59 -2.50 -8.36 -7.51
CA HIS A 59 -3.73 -8.54 -8.29
C HIS A 59 -4.90 -7.97 -7.52
N SER A 60 -5.77 -7.21 -8.21
CA SER A 60 -7.01 -6.71 -7.63
C SER A 60 -8.21 -7.51 -8.10
N SER A 61 -9.02 -7.99 -7.16
CA SER A 61 -10.30 -8.66 -7.44
C SER A 61 -11.22 -8.53 -6.23
N ASN A 62 -12.52 -8.27 -6.45
CA ASN A 62 -13.54 -8.24 -5.39
C ASN A 62 -13.17 -7.39 -4.16
N ASN A 63 -12.62 -6.19 -4.36
CA ASN A 63 -12.13 -5.27 -3.31
C ASN A 63 -10.97 -5.79 -2.45
N GLN A 64 -10.34 -6.87 -2.87
CA GLN A 64 -9.13 -7.41 -2.27
C GLN A 64 -7.93 -7.14 -3.16
N VAL A 65 -6.76 -7.13 -2.54
CA VAL A 65 -5.46 -7.06 -3.21
C VAL A 65 -4.68 -8.29 -2.79
N THR A 66 -4.23 -9.08 -3.75
CA THR A 66 -3.59 -10.37 -3.51
C THR A 66 -2.21 -10.44 -4.14
N TYR A 67 -1.36 -11.29 -3.59
CA TYR A 67 -0.06 -11.65 -4.13
C TYR A 67 0.02 -13.17 -4.29
N THR A 68 0.77 -13.63 -5.28
CA THR A 68 1.20 -15.02 -5.41
C THR A 68 2.62 -14.98 -5.94
N ALA A 69 3.58 -15.54 -5.19
CA ALA A 69 4.97 -15.57 -5.65
C ALA A 69 5.08 -16.38 -6.95
N GLU A 70 5.89 -15.90 -7.90
CA GLU A 70 6.03 -16.49 -9.24
C GLU A 70 6.44 -17.97 -9.18
N ASP A 71 7.30 -18.33 -8.22
CA ASP A 71 7.80 -19.71 -8.03
C ASP A 71 6.97 -20.56 -7.05
N SER A 72 5.78 -20.10 -6.63
CA SER A 72 4.97 -20.82 -5.63
C SER A 72 4.06 -21.91 -6.23
N THR A 73 4.58 -23.13 -6.38
CA THR A 73 3.74 -24.31 -6.69
C THR A 73 3.17 -24.97 -5.41
N PRO A 74 1.86 -25.29 -5.32
CA PRO A 74 0.88 -25.27 -6.41
C PRO A 74 0.05 -23.98 -6.55
N THR A 75 -0.05 -23.10 -5.55
CA THR A 75 -0.70 -21.75 -5.63
C THR A 75 -0.61 -21.00 -4.30
N GLY A 76 0.55 -20.43 -3.96
CA GLY A 76 0.77 -19.75 -2.66
C GLY A 76 0.08 -18.39 -2.54
N TRP A 77 -1.23 -18.30 -2.78
CA TRP A 77 -1.96 -17.04 -2.74
C TRP A 77 -1.95 -16.43 -1.33
N GLN A 78 -1.86 -15.11 -1.28
CA GLN A 78 -1.84 -14.31 -0.06
C GLN A 78 -2.68 -13.05 -0.26
N ASN A 79 -3.35 -12.58 0.81
CA ASN A 79 -4.05 -11.29 0.81
C ASN A 79 -3.14 -10.22 1.40
N LEU A 80 -3.09 -9.05 0.78
CA LEU A 80 -2.57 -7.85 1.40
C LEU A 80 -3.53 -7.39 2.50
N TYR A 81 -2.98 -6.98 3.64
CA TYR A 81 -3.72 -6.37 4.72
C TYR A 81 -2.94 -5.21 5.34
N VAL A 82 -3.69 -4.35 6.02
CA VAL A 82 -3.16 -3.36 6.96
C VAL A 82 -3.71 -3.66 8.35
N VAL A 83 -3.07 -3.17 9.42
CA VAL A 83 -3.64 -3.24 10.77
C VAL A 83 -4.09 -1.86 11.22
N GLU A 84 -5.38 -1.74 11.55
CA GLU A 84 -6.00 -0.48 11.95
C GLU A 84 -5.76 -0.19 13.45
N GLY A 85 -5.80 1.10 13.82
CA GLY A 85 -5.60 1.57 15.20
C GLY A 85 -4.14 1.75 15.62
N LYS A 86 -3.17 1.49 14.73
CA LYS A 86 -1.72 1.65 14.99
C LYS A 86 -0.93 1.98 13.71
N VAL A 87 0.39 2.06 13.86
CA VAL A 87 1.35 2.15 12.76
C VAL A 87 2.04 0.79 12.66
N ASP A 88 1.69 0.02 11.64
CA ASP A 88 2.17 -1.35 11.45
C ASP A 88 2.56 -1.59 9.99
N PRO A 89 3.48 -2.53 9.70
CA PRO A 89 3.82 -2.90 8.34
C PRO A 89 2.58 -3.29 7.54
N ILE A 90 2.53 -2.92 6.26
CA ILE A 90 1.61 -3.60 5.34
C ILE A 90 2.17 -4.99 5.09
N ALA A 91 1.28 -5.98 5.10
CA ALA A 91 1.72 -7.36 5.10
C ALA A 91 0.78 -8.25 4.29
N LEU A 92 1.33 -9.39 3.89
CA LEU A 92 0.67 -10.47 3.20
C LEU A 92 0.32 -11.54 4.23
N THR A 93 -0.87 -12.14 4.10
CA THR A 93 -1.24 -13.31 4.91
C THR A 93 -0.31 -14.48 4.65
N VAL A 94 -0.27 -15.47 5.54
CA VAL A 94 0.46 -16.72 5.27
C VAL A 94 -0.08 -17.37 3.97
N PRO A 95 0.78 -17.97 3.11
CA PRO A 95 0.33 -18.63 1.88
C PRO A 95 -0.83 -19.60 2.11
N HIS A 96 -1.79 -19.60 1.18
CA HIS A 96 -3.03 -20.39 1.24
C HIS A 96 -3.96 -20.06 2.41
N SER A 97 -3.80 -18.89 3.03
CA SER A 97 -4.57 -18.52 4.21
C SER A 97 -5.09 -17.09 4.10
N GLY A 98 -6.31 -16.89 4.59
CA GLY A 98 -6.86 -15.56 4.88
C GLY A 98 -6.63 -15.15 6.34
N ALA A 99 -5.81 -15.88 7.09
CA ALA A 99 -5.54 -15.59 8.50
C ALA A 99 -4.75 -14.28 8.63
N THR A 100 -5.26 -13.40 9.47
CA THR A 100 -4.69 -12.09 9.77
C THR A 100 -4.60 -11.89 11.28
N PRO A 101 -3.73 -11.00 11.77
CA PRO A 101 -3.75 -10.60 13.18
C PRO A 101 -5.02 -9.82 13.53
N ASP A 102 -5.26 -9.64 14.83
CA ASP A 102 -6.36 -8.82 15.34
C ASP A 102 -6.26 -7.38 14.85
N GLY A 103 -7.40 -6.82 14.42
CA GLY A 103 -7.50 -5.46 13.88
C GLY A 103 -7.04 -5.30 12.43
N ALA A 104 -6.71 -6.41 11.74
CA ALA A 104 -6.34 -6.36 10.34
C ALA A 104 -7.55 -6.16 9.41
N ASN A 105 -7.31 -5.49 8.29
CA ASN A 105 -8.29 -5.25 7.24
C ASN A 105 -7.68 -5.57 5.86
N MET A 106 -8.36 -6.43 5.11
CA MET A 106 -7.95 -6.89 3.77
C MET A 106 -8.71 -6.18 2.63
N THR A 107 -9.57 -5.23 2.96
CA THR A 107 -10.45 -4.54 2.01
C THR A 107 -10.35 -3.03 2.15
N GLY A 108 -10.72 -2.30 1.11
CA GLY A 108 -10.64 -0.83 1.10
C GLY A 108 -9.39 -0.28 0.42
N PHE A 109 -8.56 -1.16 -0.17
CA PHE A 109 -7.51 -0.74 -1.08
C PHE A 109 -8.10 -0.16 -2.37
N GLY A 110 -7.49 0.91 -2.87
CA GLY A 110 -7.91 1.58 -4.10
C GLY A 110 -6.81 2.46 -4.65
N MET A 111 -7.13 3.31 -5.63
CA MET A 111 -6.23 4.36 -6.08
C MET A 111 -6.93 5.70 -6.27
N THR A 112 -6.18 6.78 -6.14
CA THR A 112 -6.64 8.12 -6.52
C THR A 112 -6.71 8.26 -8.04
N ASP A 113 -7.36 9.32 -8.54
CA ASP A 113 -7.42 9.64 -9.97
C ASP A 113 -6.02 9.92 -10.56
N ASP A 114 -5.08 10.40 -9.73
CA ASP A 114 -3.68 10.59 -10.09
C ASP A 114 -2.85 9.30 -10.07
N GLY A 115 -3.48 8.15 -9.74
CA GLY A 115 -2.88 6.83 -9.75
C GLY A 115 -2.11 6.45 -8.49
N TYR A 116 -2.31 7.13 -7.36
CA TYR A 116 -1.65 6.75 -6.10
C TYR A 116 -2.44 5.69 -5.35
N PHE A 117 -1.74 4.71 -4.79
CA PHE A 117 -2.31 3.65 -3.97
C PHE A 117 -2.87 4.20 -2.66
N THR A 118 -4.03 3.70 -2.25
CA THR A 118 -4.76 4.18 -1.07
C THR A 118 -5.31 3.03 -0.26
N PHE A 119 -5.57 3.30 1.02
CA PHE A 119 -6.43 2.50 1.87
C PHE A 119 -7.56 3.39 2.40
N ASN A 120 -8.80 2.95 2.23
CA ASN A 120 -10.02 3.73 2.51
C ASN A 120 -9.99 5.14 1.90
N GLY A 121 -9.44 5.26 0.69
CA GLY A 121 -9.33 6.53 -0.05
C GLY A 121 -8.23 7.48 0.43
N VAL A 122 -7.40 7.06 1.40
CA VAL A 122 -6.32 7.89 1.96
C VAL A 122 -4.96 7.28 1.59
N GLN A 123 -4.01 8.15 1.22
CA GLN A 123 -2.61 7.80 1.04
C GLN A 123 -1.89 7.86 2.40
N ALA A 124 -1.98 6.79 3.18
CA ALA A 124 -1.46 6.74 4.55
C ALA A 124 -0.29 5.76 4.72
N PHE A 125 0.50 5.57 3.66
CA PHE A 125 1.70 4.74 3.71
C PHE A 125 2.92 5.57 4.12
N VAL A 126 3.75 4.99 4.97
CA VAL A 126 4.91 5.67 5.57
C VAL A 126 6.10 4.72 5.67
N VAL A 127 7.31 5.29 5.77
CA VAL A 127 8.56 4.55 6.00
C VAL A 127 9.39 5.23 7.09
N ASP A 128 10.21 4.45 7.79
CA ASP A 128 11.21 5.02 8.71
C ASP A 128 12.22 5.84 7.88
N PRO A 129 12.37 7.16 8.13
CA PRO A 129 13.34 7.99 7.43
C PRO A 129 14.79 7.56 7.70
N ASN A 130 15.04 6.85 8.81
CA ASN A 130 16.35 6.33 9.20
C ASN A 130 16.57 4.88 8.76
N ALA A 131 15.56 4.24 8.15
CA ALA A 131 15.78 2.94 7.53
C ALA A 131 16.87 3.07 6.46
N GLY A 132 17.73 2.06 6.42
CA GLY A 132 18.88 2.01 5.53
C GLY A 132 18.46 1.88 4.07
N GLU A 133 19.10 0.97 3.37
CA GLU A 133 18.85 0.79 1.95
C GLU A 133 17.52 0.05 1.66
N ARG A 134 17.04 -0.76 2.61
CA ARG A 134 15.72 -1.42 2.59
C ARG A 134 14.78 -0.70 3.54
N GLN A 135 13.71 -0.10 3.00
CA GLN A 135 12.69 0.59 3.77
C GLN A 135 11.40 -0.21 3.75
N GLU A 136 11.03 -0.80 4.89
CA GLU A 136 9.73 -1.46 5.05
C GLU A 136 8.60 -0.43 5.03
N ILE A 137 7.50 -0.77 4.34
CA ILE A 137 6.34 0.08 4.17
C ILE A 137 5.33 -0.20 5.28
N TYR A 138 4.92 0.86 5.98
CA TYR A 138 3.94 0.81 7.05
C TYR A 138 2.66 1.52 6.62
N TYR A 139 1.52 1.08 7.16
CA TYR A 139 0.28 1.84 7.16
C TYR A 139 0.18 2.62 8.46
N GLN A 140 -0.06 3.93 8.36
CA GLN A 140 -0.36 4.80 9.48
C GLN A 140 -1.88 4.95 9.62
N SER A 141 -2.45 4.36 10.67
CA SER A 141 -3.86 4.58 10.97
C SER A 141 -4.17 6.07 11.23
N PRO A 142 -5.36 6.56 10.83
CA PRO A 142 -5.76 7.94 11.08
C PRO A 142 -5.62 8.33 12.56
N ASN A 143 -5.08 9.52 12.81
CA ASN A 143 -4.85 10.08 14.15
C ASN A 143 -3.83 9.32 15.03
N VAL A 144 -3.11 8.34 14.49
CA VAL A 144 -1.99 7.71 15.19
C VAL A 144 -0.69 8.46 14.81
N PRO A 145 0.01 9.10 15.76
CA PRO A 145 1.25 9.80 15.47
C PRO A 145 2.37 8.82 15.13
N THR A 146 3.26 9.22 14.23
CA THR A 146 4.45 8.46 13.85
C THR A 146 5.64 9.39 13.58
N PRO A 147 6.88 9.00 13.90
CA PRO A 147 8.08 9.69 13.42
C PRO A 147 8.41 9.37 11.96
N PHE A 148 7.66 8.45 11.32
CA PHE A 148 7.87 8.04 9.94
C PHE A 148 7.48 9.12 8.94
N THR A 149 8.03 9.04 7.74
CA THR A 149 7.75 9.98 6.65
C THR A 149 6.82 9.35 5.63
N SER A 150 6.01 10.17 4.95
CA SER A 150 5.08 9.70 3.92
C SER A 150 5.83 9.01 2.78
N ALA A 151 5.30 7.88 2.33
CA ALA A 151 5.74 7.17 1.14
C ALA A 151 4.57 7.17 0.14
N PHE A 152 4.70 7.97 -0.92
CA PHE A 152 3.73 7.99 -2.01
C PHE A 152 4.00 6.79 -2.92
N LEU A 153 2.98 5.96 -3.13
CA LEU A 153 3.09 4.73 -3.90
C LEU A 153 2.23 4.86 -5.15
N TRP A 154 2.86 4.95 -6.31
CA TRP A 154 2.18 5.02 -7.59
C TRP A 154 1.82 3.61 -8.08
N VAL A 155 0.57 3.44 -8.52
CA VAL A 155 0.06 2.20 -9.10
C VAL A 155 0.50 2.12 -10.55
N LYS A 156 1.31 1.11 -10.87
CA LYS A 156 1.78 0.84 -12.23
C LYS A 156 1.17 -0.47 -12.72
N GLU A 157 0.27 -0.37 -13.70
CA GLU A 157 -0.36 -1.55 -14.33
C GLU A 157 0.70 -2.50 -14.91
N CYS A 158 0.52 -3.80 -14.64
CA CYS A 158 1.37 -4.89 -15.13
C CYS A 158 0.63 -5.61 -16.25
N LYS A 159 1.00 -5.34 -17.51
CA LYS A 159 0.34 -5.94 -18.68
C LYS A 159 1.04 -7.25 -19.07
N GLY A 160 0.35 -8.38 -18.96
CA GLY A 160 0.89 -9.70 -19.31
C GLY A 160 1.65 -10.39 -18.19
N CYS A 161 1.51 -9.86 -16.98
CA CYS A 161 1.71 -10.50 -15.69
C CYS A 161 0.31 -11.03 -15.27
#